data_AF-A0A938TBZ6-F1
#
_entry.id   AF-A0A938TBZ6-F1
#
_cell.length_a   1.000
_cell.length_b   1.000
_cell.length_c   1.000
_cell.angle_alpha   90.00
_cell.angle_beta   90.00
_cell.angle_gamma   90.00
#
_symmetry.space_group_name_H-M   'P 1'
#
loop_
_entity.id
_entity.type
_entity.pdbx_description
1 polymer ?
#
loop_
_entity_poly.entity_id
_entity_poly.type
_entity_poly.pdbx_seq_one_letter_code
_entity_poly.pdbx_strand_id
1 'polypeptide(L)'
;MNMQLDRKESFISFRCPSCGQEIEASHDRAGTPLECPVCGQSLDVPLMPQSGTRRAPAEGQDAKEIAAMKGRTIRIELSDDF
;
A
#
# COMPACT_ATOMS: atom_id res chain seq x y z
N MET A 1 -14.20 32.44 -7.70
CA MET A 1 -14.43 31.34 -8.67
C MET A 1 -13.98 30.06 -8.02
N ASN A 2 -14.93 29.19 -7.69
CA ASN A 2 -14.70 28.06 -6.78
C ASN A 2 -13.98 26.93 -7.53
N MET A 3 -12.81 26.57 -7.01
CA MET A 3 -11.92 25.53 -7.49
C MET A 3 -12.40 24.19 -6.93
N GLN A 4 -13.24 23.49 -7.69
CA GLN A 4 -13.69 22.13 -7.35
C GLN A 4 -12.53 21.16 -7.59
N LEU A 5 -12.03 20.53 -6.53
CA LEU A 5 -10.92 19.58 -6.59
C LEU A 5 -11.30 18.25 -5.93
N ASP A 6 -12.54 17.80 -6.17
CA ASP A 6 -13.09 16.65 -5.44
C ASP A 6 -14.02 15.78 -6.30
N ARG A 7 -13.79 15.70 -7.62
CA ARG A 7 -14.24 14.52 -8.36
C ARG A 7 -13.32 13.39 -7.92
N LYS A 8 -13.73 12.61 -6.92
CA LYS A 8 -13.04 11.42 -6.40
C LYS A 8 -12.92 10.38 -7.52
N GLU A 9 -11.99 10.60 -8.46
CA GLU A 9 -11.58 9.59 -9.41
C GLU A 9 -10.78 8.56 -8.61
N SER A 10 -11.46 7.46 -8.24
CA SER A 10 -10.83 6.33 -7.57
C SER A 10 -9.95 5.62 -8.59
N PHE A 11 -8.64 5.60 -8.34
CA PHE A 11 -7.68 4.83 -9.11
C PHE A 11 -7.29 3.56 -8.34
N ILE A 12 -7.05 2.48 -9.08
CA ILE A 12 -6.56 1.21 -8.58
C ILE A 12 -5.13 1.04 -9.09
N SER A 13 -4.19 0.86 -8.17
CA SER A 13 -2.81 0.50 -8.49
C SER A 13 -2.60 -1.00 -8.32
N PHE A 14 -2.02 -1.65 -9.33
CA PHE A 14 -1.71 -3.08 -9.31
C PHE A 14 -0.49 -3.37 -10.18
N ARG A 15 0.00 -4.60 -10.15
CA ARG A 15 1.19 -5.01 -10.90
C ARG A 15 0.81 -5.98 -12.00
N CYS A 16 1.40 -5.81 -13.17
CA CYS A 16 1.25 -6.77 -14.25
C CYS A 16 1.78 -8.15 -13.80
N PRO A 17 0.99 -9.24 -13.92
CA PRO A 17 1.44 -10.58 -13.54
C PRO A 17 2.51 -11.16 -14.47
N SER A 18 2.73 -10.57 -15.65
CA SER A 18 3.75 -11.04 -16.60
C SER A 18 5.11 -10.35 -16.44
N CYS A 19 5.13 -9.02 -16.28
CA CYS A 19 6.39 -8.26 -16.20
C CYS A 19 6.64 -7.60 -14.83
N GLY A 20 5.65 -7.56 -13.94
CA GLY A 20 5.74 -6.91 -12.63
C GLY A 20 5.61 -5.38 -12.65
N GLN A 21 5.31 -4.77 -13.80
CA GLN A 21 5.13 -3.32 -13.93
C GLN A 21 3.97 -2.82 -13.07
N GLU A 22 4.18 -1.72 -12.33
CA GLU A 22 3.12 -1.01 -11.61
C GLU A 22 2.24 -0.22 -12.60
N ILE A 23 0.94 -0.53 -12.61
CA ILE A 23 -0.07 0.04 -13.49
C ILE A 23 -1.13 0.70 -12.59
N GLU A 24 -1.52 1.92 -12.95
CA GLU A 24 -2.61 2.65 -12.32
C GLU A 24 -3.76 2.75 -13.33
N ALA A 25 -4.95 2.26 -12.95
CA ALA A 25 -6.15 2.31 -13.78
C ALA A 25 -7.32 2.91 -13.00
N SER A 26 -8.24 3.59 -13.69
CA SER A 26 -9.47 4.10 -13.07
C SER A 26 -10.35 2.95 -12.59
N HIS A 27 -11.00 3.11 -11.43
CA HIS A 27 -11.90 2.12 -10.85
C HIS A 27 -13.08 1.78 -11.77
N ASP A 28 -13.51 2.72 -12.61
CA ASP A 28 -14.54 2.50 -13.63
C ASP A 28 -14.14 1.44 -14.67
N ARG A 29 -12.84 1.25 -14.89
CA ARG A 29 -12.30 0.23 -15.80
C ARG A 29 -12.05 -1.11 -15.11
N ALA A 30 -12.41 -1.25 -13.84
CA ALA A 30 -12.18 -2.47 -13.11
C ALA A 30 -13.04 -3.63 -13.67
N GLY A 31 -12.41 -4.79 -13.84
CA GLY A 31 -12.99 -5.95 -14.53
C GLY A 31 -12.97 -5.87 -16.06
N THR A 32 -12.43 -4.79 -16.66
CA THR A 32 -12.24 -4.70 -18.12
C THR A 32 -10.83 -5.14 -18.53
N PRO A 33 -10.67 -5.74 -19.73
CA PRO A 33 -9.36 -6.07 -20.26
C PRO A 33 -8.58 -4.80 -20.62
N LEU A 34 -7.31 -4.77 -20.25
CA LEU A 34 -6.35 -3.71 -20.53
C LEU A 34 -5.08 -4.33 -21.13
N GLU A 35 -4.33 -3.54 -21.88
CA GLU A 35 -3.02 -3.94 -22.40
C GLU A 35 -1.90 -3.28 -21.61
N CYS A 36 -0.94 -4.08 -21.13
CA CYS A 36 0.20 -3.55 -20.40
C CYS A 36 1.08 -2.68 -21.31
N PRO A 37 1.35 -1.41 -20.96
CA PRO A 37 2.16 -0.52 -21.80
C PRO A 37 3.66 -0.88 -21.84
N VAL A 38 4.10 -1.83 -21.00
CA VAL A 38 5.52 -2.25 -20.91
C VAL A 38 5.78 -3.56 -21.63
N CYS A 39 4.90 -4.55 -21.49
CA CYS A 39 5.09 -5.87 -22.13
C CYS A 39 4.08 -6.18 -23.23
N GLY A 40 3.02 -5.39 -23.40
CA GLY A 40 1.95 -5.65 -24.36
C GLY A 40 1.01 -6.81 -23.97
N GLN A 41 1.13 -7.34 -22.74
CA GLN A 41 0.26 -8.43 -22.30
C GLN A 41 -1.18 -7.93 -22.07
N SER A 42 -2.15 -8.65 -22.59
CA SER A 42 -3.58 -8.46 -22.27
C SER A 42 -3.88 -9.01 -20.87
N LEU A 43 -4.37 -8.16 -19.98
CA LEU A 43 -4.68 -8.49 -18.59
C LEU A 43 -5.91 -7.73 -18.09
N ASP A 44 -6.67 -8.31 -17.19
CA ASP A 44 -7.83 -7.69 -16.57
C ASP A 44 -7.44 -6.74 -15.43
N VAL A 45 -8.12 -5.59 -15.36
CA VAL A 45 -7.99 -4.67 -14.21
C VAL A 45 -8.66 -5.31 -13.00
N PRO A 46 -7.97 -5.49 -11.85
CA PRO A 46 -8.60 -6.06 -10.67
C PRO A 46 -9.66 -5.10 -10.09
N LEU A 47 -10.75 -5.68 -9.57
CA LEU A 47 -11.84 -4.94 -8.90
C LEU A 47 -11.43 -4.29 -7.58
N MET A 48 -10.36 -4.82 -6.97
CA MET A 48 -9.81 -4.35 -5.71
C MET A 48 -8.33 -4.08 -5.88
N PRO A 49 -7.79 -2.99 -5.30
CA PRO A 49 -6.35 -2.79 -5.23
C PRO A 49 -5.72 -3.96 -4.48
N GLN A 50 -4.70 -4.57 -5.07
CA GLN A 50 -3.94 -5.61 -4.40
C GLN A 50 -3.22 -5.00 -3.19
N SER A 51 -3.56 -5.49 -1.99
CA SER A 51 -3.00 -5.12 -0.70
C SER A 51 -1.50 -5.45 -0.63
N GLY A 52 -0.67 -4.65 -1.30
CA GLY A 52 0.76 -4.93 -1.46
C GLY A 52 1.54 -3.87 -2.24
N THR A 53 0.86 -2.93 -2.90
CA THR A 53 1.50 -1.73 -3.45
C THR A 53 1.76 -0.72 -2.33
N ARG A 54 3.00 -0.26 -2.20
CA ARG A 54 3.49 0.60 -1.10
C ARG A 54 2.91 2.04 -1.08
N ARG A 55 1.81 2.32 -1.78
CA ARG A 55 1.16 3.64 -1.77
C ARG A 55 -0.20 3.56 -1.07
N ALA A 56 -0.11 3.76 0.24
CA ALA A 56 -1.12 4.25 1.19
C ALA A 56 -2.28 3.31 1.62
N PRO A 57 -2.78 3.50 2.87
CA PRO A 57 -3.19 2.39 3.74
C PRO A 57 -4.70 2.29 3.93
N ALA A 58 -5.27 1.09 3.81
CA ALA A 58 -6.39 0.64 4.63
C ALA A 58 -6.57 -0.87 4.51
N GLU A 59 -6.69 -1.49 5.68
CA GLU A 59 -7.16 -2.86 5.95
C GLU A 59 -6.11 -3.99 5.89
N GLY A 60 -5.76 -4.46 7.09
CA GLY A 60 -4.75 -5.48 7.35
C GLY A 60 -3.96 -5.23 8.63
N GLN A 61 -4.59 -4.69 9.68
CA GLN A 61 -3.97 -4.60 11.01
C GLN A 61 -4.09 -5.97 11.70
N ASP A 62 -3.08 -6.84 11.56
CA ASP A 62 -2.87 -7.91 12.56
C ASP A 62 -2.30 -7.25 13.83
N ALA A 63 -3.22 -6.85 14.69
CA ALA A 63 -3.02 -6.01 15.87
C ALA A 63 -2.52 -6.81 17.09
N LYS A 64 -1.52 -7.69 16.95
CA LYS A 64 -1.12 -8.55 18.09
C LYS A 64 0.32 -8.43 18.61
N GLU A 65 1.25 -7.79 17.90
CA GLU A 65 2.68 -7.86 18.28
C GLU A 65 3.25 -6.61 19.01
N ILE A 66 2.42 -5.71 19.53
CA ILE A 66 2.88 -4.52 20.31
C ILE A 66 2.54 -4.64 21.82
N ALA A 67 2.36 -5.85 22.34
CA ALA A 67 2.04 -6.05 23.77
C ALA A 67 3.23 -6.51 24.64
N ALA A 68 4.40 -6.83 24.07
CA ALA A 68 5.47 -7.52 24.80
C ALA A 68 6.72 -6.69 25.15
N MET A 69 6.85 -5.42 24.72
CA MET A 69 8.11 -4.67 24.88
C MET A 69 7.96 -3.32 25.60
N LYS A 70 7.35 -3.28 26.78
CA LYS A 70 7.51 -2.13 27.70
C LYS A 70 7.66 -2.64 29.14
N GLY A 71 8.90 -2.74 29.62
CA GLY A 71 9.15 -3.08 31.03
C GLY A 71 10.58 -3.39 31.45
N ARG A 72 11.64 -2.95 30.75
CA ARG A 72 13.03 -3.19 31.19
C ARG A 72 13.76 -1.87 31.36
N THR A 73 13.45 -1.15 32.43
CA THR A 73 14.22 0.01 32.89
C THR A 73 15.60 -0.47 33.35
N ILE A 74 16.67 0.02 32.72
CA ILE A 74 18.04 -0.33 33.09
C ILE A 74 18.46 0.61 34.22
N ARG A 75 18.69 0.05 35.41
CA ARG A 75 19.23 0.77 36.57
C ARG A 75 20.75 0.67 36.49
N ILE A 76 21.41 1.69 35.94
CA ILE A 76 22.87 1.75 35.88
C ILE A 76 23.35 2.16 37.27
N GLU A 77 24.01 1.26 37.99
CA GLU A 77 24.77 1.63 39.18
C GLU A 77 26.11 2.21 38.72
N LEU A 78 26.22 3.53 38.76
CA LEU A 78 27.51 4.20 38.68
C LEU A 78 28.20 3.95 40.03
N SER A 79 29.13 3.00 40.07
CA SER A 79 30.10 2.92 41.16
C SER A 79 30.96 4.17 41.09
N ASP A 80 30.76 5.09 42.02
CA ASP A 80 31.60 6.27 42.24
C ASP A 80 32.83 5.79 43.02
N ASP A 81 33.91 5.48 42.31
CA ASP A 81 35.26 5.30 42.87
C ASP A 81 36.12 6.47 42.38
N PHE A 82 36.15 7.53 43.20
CA PHE A 82 37.05 8.69 43.12
C PHE A 82 37.67 8.95 44.49
#